data_AF-A0A6A6C3A3-F1
#
_entry.id   AF-A0A6A6C3A3-F1
#
_cell.length_a   1.000
_cell.length_b   1.000
_cell.length_c   1.000
_cell.angle_alpha   90.00
_cell.angle_beta   90.00
_cell.angle_gamma   90.00
#
_symmetry.space_group_name_H-M   'P 1'
#
loop_
_entity.id
_entity.type
_entity.pdbx_description
1 polymer ?
#
loop_
_entity_poly.entity_id
_entity_poly.type
_entity_poly.pdbx_seq_one_letter_code
_entity_poly.pdbx_strand_id
1 'polypeptide(L)'
;MPPTYEPIYISDSNHGEVFKDIVRTSRPITPDDLSNIRTICETLNDEDTIRIMNIERWALKYNLNMWRERASRWSDREAKYVIECLRWDYTQSEYIYQLGREHEQKLQEEALAKAAASGNASPIDDD
;
A
#
# COMPACT_ATOMS: atom_id res chain seq x y z
N MET A 1 -19.22 2.62 5.43
CA MET A 1 -18.15 1.64 5.22
C MET A 1 -16.84 2.33 5.54
N PRO A 2 -15.93 1.74 6.34
CA PRO A 2 -14.55 2.21 6.35
C PRO A 2 -14.02 2.15 4.91
N PRO A 3 -13.16 3.09 4.49
CA PRO A 3 -12.66 3.08 3.13
C PRO A 3 -11.91 1.77 2.87
N THR A 4 -12.33 1.04 1.84
CA THR A 4 -11.58 -0.08 1.28
C THR A 4 -10.34 0.49 0.61
N TYR A 5 -9.23 0.53 1.35
CA TYR A 5 -7.93 0.82 0.76
C TYR A 5 -7.29 -0.50 0.36
N GLU A 6 -7.18 -0.72 -0.94
CA GLU A 6 -6.33 -1.78 -1.47
C GLU A 6 -4.86 -1.37 -1.28
N PRO A 7 -3.99 -2.31 -0.84
CA PRO A 7 -2.55 -2.09 -0.78
C PRO A 7 -2.02 -1.53 -2.10
N ILE A 8 -0.86 -0.88 -2.07
CA ILE A 8 -0.17 -0.49 -3.31
C ILE A 8 0.18 -1.76 -4.08
N TYR A 9 -0.70 -2.13 -5.01
CA TYR A 9 -0.41 -3.07 -6.06
C TYR A 9 0.11 -2.26 -7.23
N ILE A 10 1.43 -2.21 -7.36
CA ILE A 10 2.00 -2.01 -8.69
C ILE A 10 1.70 -3.31 -9.45
N SER A 11 1.14 -3.18 -10.65
CA SER A 11 0.78 -4.32 -11.49
C SER A 11 1.93 -5.33 -11.58
N ASP A 12 1.62 -6.63 -11.68
CA ASP A 12 2.61 -7.71 -11.85
C ASP A 12 3.33 -7.55 -13.20
N SER A 13 4.27 -6.61 -13.23
CA SER A 13 5.31 -6.50 -14.24
C SER A 13 6.34 -7.61 -14.01
N ASN A 14 7.21 -7.86 -15.01
CA ASN A 14 8.35 -8.78 -14.88
C ASN A 14 9.30 -8.42 -13.70
N HIS A 15 9.11 -7.25 -13.07
CA HIS A 15 9.88 -6.76 -11.94
C HIS A 15 9.07 -6.62 -10.64
N GLY A 16 7.85 -7.14 -10.59
CA GLY A 16 6.93 -6.98 -9.46
C GLY A 16 7.52 -7.42 -8.12
N GLU A 17 8.22 -8.57 -8.08
CA GLU A 17 8.83 -9.07 -6.84
C GLU A 17 10.04 -8.24 -6.38
N VAL A 18 10.86 -7.74 -7.31
CA VAL A 18 11.98 -6.85 -6.97
C VAL A 18 11.46 -5.51 -6.44
N PHE A 19 10.42 -4.97 -7.07
CA PHE A 19 9.76 -3.75 -6.59
C PHE A 19 9.17 -3.95 -5.19
N LYS A 20 8.45 -5.06 -4.97
CA LYS A 20 7.87 -5.42 -3.66
C LYS A 20 8.96 -5.57 -2.60
N ASP A 21 10.09 -6.22 -2.89
CA ASP A 21 11.21 -6.32 -1.92
C ASP A 21 11.72 -4.94 -1.52
N ILE A 22 12.02 -4.07 -2.51
CA ILE A 22 12.55 -2.72 -2.26
C ILE A 22 11.63 -1.90 -1.35
N VAL A 23 10.31 -2.00 -1.55
CA VAL A 23 9.30 -1.19 -0.84
C VAL A 23 8.87 -1.80 0.50
N ARG A 24 8.84 -3.12 0.64
CA ARG A 24 8.39 -3.80 1.88
C ARG A 24 9.49 -3.93 2.92
N THR A 25 10.75 -3.95 2.48
CA THR A 25 11.88 -4.17 3.38
C THR A 25 12.20 -2.93 4.22
N SER A 26 12.60 -3.17 5.47
CA SER A 26 13.15 -2.14 6.38
C SER A 26 14.68 -2.01 6.25
N ARG A 27 15.33 -2.78 5.37
CA ARG A 27 16.79 -2.73 5.19
C ARG A 27 17.25 -1.40 4.58
N PRO A 28 18.52 -1.01 4.81
CA PRO A 28 19.12 0.15 4.13
C PRO A 28 19.01 0.04 2.61
N ILE A 29 18.79 1.19 1.95
CA ILE A 29 18.72 1.28 0.50
C ILE A 29 20.13 1.06 -0.08
N THR A 30 20.23 0.10 -0.99
CA THR A 30 21.48 -0.30 -1.66
C THR A 30 21.60 0.36 -3.04
N PRO A 31 22.82 0.42 -3.61
CA PRO A 31 22.99 0.88 -4.99
C PRO A 31 22.15 0.10 -6.01
N ASP A 32 21.96 -1.21 -5.79
CA ASP A 32 21.14 -2.05 -6.68
C ASP A 32 19.67 -1.65 -6.61
N ASP A 33 19.15 -1.31 -5.43
CA ASP A 33 17.77 -0.79 -5.30
C ASP A 33 17.60 0.51 -6.09
N LEU A 34 18.60 1.39 -6.05
CA LEU A 34 18.59 2.64 -6.80
C LEU A 34 18.63 2.38 -8.31
N SER A 35 19.38 1.38 -8.78
CA SER A 35 19.38 1.00 -10.20
C SER A 35 18.04 0.41 -10.60
N ASN A 36 17.54 -0.55 -9.83
CA ASN A 36 16.28 -1.24 -10.09
C ASN A 36 15.09 -0.29 -10.10
N ILE A 37 14.99 0.65 -9.13
CA ILE A 37 13.84 1.55 -9.08
C ILE A 37 13.75 2.43 -10.32
N ARG A 38 14.88 2.88 -10.86
CA ARG A 38 14.90 3.69 -12.10
C ARG A 38 14.38 2.90 -13.29
N THR A 39 14.89 1.68 -13.48
CA THR A 39 14.47 0.80 -14.58
C THR A 39 12.99 0.42 -14.46
N ILE A 40 12.54 0.11 -13.24
CA ILE A 40 11.15 -0.24 -13.00
C ILE A 40 10.25 0.96 -13.30
N CYS A 41 10.54 2.13 -12.71
CA CYS A 41 9.73 3.34 -12.91
C CYS A 41 9.69 3.84 -14.37
N GLU A 42 10.72 3.59 -15.18
CA GLU A 42 10.71 3.87 -16.61
C GLU A 42 9.70 3.00 -17.39
N THR A 43 9.41 1.79 -16.90
CA THR A 43 8.64 0.76 -17.62
C THR A 43 7.23 0.53 -17.07
N LEU A 44 6.83 1.28 -16.03
CA LEU A 44 5.49 1.18 -15.44
C LEU A 44 4.39 1.60 -16.41
N ASN A 45 3.20 1.01 -16.25
CA ASN A 45 1.98 1.48 -16.94
C ASN A 45 1.55 2.87 -16.43
N ASP A 46 0.57 3.48 -17.10
CA ASP A 46 0.15 4.86 -16.84
C ASP A 46 -0.46 5.04 -15.44
N GLU A 47 -1.26 4.08 -14.99
CA GLU A 47 -1.93 4.12 -13.69
C GLU A 47 -0.92 4.08 -12.53
N ASP A 48 0.02 3.13 -12.60
CA ASP A 48 1.11 2.99 -11.62
C ASP A 48 1.99 4.24 -11.62
N THR A 49 2.29 4.79 -12.80
CA THR A 49 3.10 6.01 -12.93
C THR A 49 2.41 7.21 -12.28
N ILE A 50 1.13 7.44 -12.57
CA ILE A 50 0.34 8.55 -11.99
C ILE A 50 0.28 8.42 -10.48
N ARG A 51 0.10 7.20 -9.97
CA ARG A 51 0.07 6.94 -8.52
C ARG A 51 1.38 7.34 -7.85
N ILE A 52 2.52 6.91 -8.39
CA ILE A 52 3.84 7.29 -7.86
C ILE A 52 4.03 8.82 -7.92
N MET A 53 3.67 9.45 -9.04
CA MET A 53 3.76 10.91 -9.17
C MET A 53 2.95 11.66 -8.09
N ASN A 54 1.77 11.15 -7.72
CA ASN A 54 0.95 11.73 -6.65
C ASN A 54 1.61 11.59 -5.28
N ILE A 55 2.23 10.44 -4.99
CA ILE A 55 2.99 10.21 -3.75
C ILE A 55 4.20 11.16 -3.70
N GLU A 56 4.90 11.31 -4.82
CA GLU A 56 6.11 12.14 -4.92
C GLU A 56 5.85 13.63 -4.81
N ARG A 57 4.59 14.13 -4.92
CA ARG A 57 4.11 15.54 -4.84
C ARG A 57 4.82 16.58 -5.72
N TRP A 58 6.15 16.58 -5.77
CA TRP A 58 7.04 17.37 -6.64
C TRP A 58 6.96 16.94 -8.10
N ALA A 59 6.60 15.68 -8.36
CA ALA A 59 6.41 15.14 -9.70
C ALA A 59 5.22 15.78 -10.45
N LEU A 60 4.29 16.44 -9.75
CA LEU A 60 3.13 17.14 -10.34
C LEU A 60 3.50 18.27 -11.32
N LYS A 61 4.78 18.64 -11.40
CA LYS A 61 5.30 19.61 -12.39
C LYS A 61 5.57 19.01 -13.77
N TYR A 62 5.56 17.68 -13.88
CA TYR A 62 5.81 16.95 -15.11
C TYR A 62 4.53 16.30 -15.60
N ASN A 63 4.38 16.15 -16.92
CA ASN A 63 3.44 15.19 -17.46
C ASN A 63 4.03 13.77 -17.35
N LEU A 64 3.17 12.78 -17.51
CA LEU A 64 3.47 11.36 -17.33
C LEU A 64 4.70 10.88 -18.15
N ASN A 65 4.77 11.24 -19.43
CA ASN A 65 5.88 10.86 -20.30
C ASN A 65 7.20 11.49 -19.87
N MET A 66 7.18 12.78 -19.52
CA MET A 66 8.36 13.48 -19.01
C MET A 66 8.88 12.88 -17.69
N TRP A 67 7.98 12.42 -16.83
CA TRP A 67 8.37 11.77 -15.58
C TRP A 67 9.07 10.44 -15.86
N ARG A 68 8.54 9.60 -16.76
CA ARG A 68 9.18 8.33 -17.16
C ARG A 68 10.55 8.52 -17.79
N GLU A 69 10.68 9.42 -18.75
CA GLU A 69 11.97 9.71 -19.40
C GLU A 69 13.04 10.19 -18.41
N ARG A 70 12.60 10.87 -17.34
CA ARG A 70 13.49 11.33 -16.28
C ARG A 70 13.85 10.21 -15.31
N ALA A 71 12.99 9.22 -15.10
CA ALA A 71 13.20 8.15 -14.11
C ALA A 71 14.54 7.44 -14.31
N SER A 72 14.90 7.10 -15.56
CA SER A 72 16.19 6.49 -15.89
C SER A 72 17.41 7.38 -15.63
N ARG A 73 17.19 8.69 -15.45
CA ARG A 73 18.23 9.72 -15.27
C ARG A 73 18.26 10.30 -13.85
N TRP A 74 17.45 9.80 -12.93
CA TRP A 74 17.47 10.25 -11.55
C TRP A 74 18.85 10.10 -10.93
N SER A 75 19.31 11.13 -10.23
CA SER A 75 20.44 11.01 -9.31
C SER A 75 20.13 10.00 -8.18
N ASP A 76 21.15 9.49 -7.51
CA ASP A 76 20.98 8.56 -6.38
C ASP A 76 20.11 9.18 -5.28
N ARG A 77 20.24 10.50 -5.07
CA ARG A 77 19.41 11.25 -4.12
C ARG A 77 17.93 11.21 -4.50
N GLU A 78 17.62 11.39 -5.78
CA GLU A 78 16.24 11.36 -6.27
C GLU A 78 15.66 9.95 -6.17
N ALA A 79 16.37 8.95 -6.71
CA ALA A 79 15.93 7.55 -6.64
C ALA A 79 15.71 7.10 -5.18
N LYS A 80 16.60 7.52 -4.26
CA LYS A 80 16.44 7.25 -2.83
C LYS A 80 15.17 7.89 -2.26
N TYR A 81 14.92 9.16 -2.59
CA TYR A 81 13.72 9.87 -2.15
C TYR A 81 12.44 9.16 -2.63
N VAL A 82 12.41 8.72 -3.88
CA VAL A 82 11.27 7.94 -4.43
C VAL A 82 11.04 6.66 -3.63
N ILE A 83 12.10 5.88 -3.37
CA ILE A 83 11.99 4.66 -2.56
C ILE A 83 11.45 4.96 -1.16
N GLU A 84 11.93 6.02 -0.50
CA GLU A 84 11.47 6.42 0.82
C GLU A 84 9.98 6.82 0.82
N CYS A 85 9.55 7.58 -0.19
CA CYS A 85 8.15 7.92 -0.41
C CYS A 85 7.26 6.68 -0.56
N LEU A 86 7.70 5.71 -1.36
CA LEU A 86 6.97 4.46 -1.58
C LEU A 86 6.90 3.60 -0.32
N ARG A 87 8.01 3.48 0.42
CA ARG A 87 8.06 2.77 1.71
C ARG A 87 7.12 3.40 2.74
N TRP A 88 7.07 4.74 2.79
CA TRP A 88 6.17 5.45 3.68
C TRP A 88 4.71 5.18 3.32
N ASP A 89 4.34 5.30 2.04
CA ASP A 89 2.97 5.05 1.57
C ASP A 89 2.54 3.59 1.84
N TYR A 90 3.45 2.63 1.62
CA TYR A 90 3.23 1.22 1.94
C TYR A 90 2.96 1.02 3.44
N THR A 91 3.81 1.60 4.30
CA THR A 91 3.67 1.49 5.76
C THR A 91 2.35 2.08 6.25
N GLN A 92 1.94 3.24 5.71
CA GLN A 92 0.63 3.83 6.04
C GLN A 92 -0.52 2.94 5.59
N SER A 93 -0.43 2.38 4.39
CA SER A 93 -1.46 1.48 3.84
C SER A 93 -1.64 0.22 4.70
N GLU A 94 -0.54 -0.43 5.10
CA GLU A 94 -0.58 -1.61 5.99
C GLU A 94 -1.17 -1.28 7.35
N TYR A 95 -0.79 -0.14 7.93
CA TYR A 95 -1.33 0.31 9.21
C TYR A 95 -2.85 0.53 9.16
N ILE A 96 -3.34 1.20 8.12
CA ILE A 96 -4.78 1.43 7.93
C ILE A 96 -5.52 0.11 7.69
N TYR A 97 -4.97 -0.79 6.88
CA TYR A 97 -5.53 -2.12 6.64
C TYR A 97 -5.69 -2.91 7.94
N GLN A 98 -4.66 -2.89 8.79
CA GLN A 98 -4.69 -3.56 10.08
C GLN A 98 -5.76 -2.98 11.01
N LEU A 99 -5.89 -1.65 11.07
CA LEU A 99 -6.97 -0.99 11.83
C LEU A 99 -8.37 -1.40 11.33
N GLY A 100 -8.54 -1.56 10.01
CA GLY A 100 -9.77 -2.04 9.40
C GLY A 100 -10.14 -3.44 9.87
N ARG A 101 -9.20 -4.38 9.84
CA ARG A 101 -9.42 -5.76 10.31
C ARG A 101 -9.74 -5.82 11.80
N GLU A 102 -9.02 -5.05 12.62
CA GLU A 102 -9.29 -4.98 14.06
C GLU A 102 -10.69 -4.44 14.36
N HIS A 103 -11.17 -3.48 13.56
CA HIS A 103 -12.53 -2.96 13.68
C HIS A 103 -13.59 -4.01 13.30
N GLU A 104 -13.40 -4.70 12.18
CA GLU A 104 -14.30 -5.78 11.74
C GLU A 104 -14.37 -6.91 12.76
N GLN A 105 -13.22 -7.31 13.32
CA GLN A 105 -13.16 -8.32 14.37
C GLN A 105 -13.96 -7.90 15.61
N LYS A 106 -13.81 -6.64 16.06
CA LYS A 106 -14.60 -6.10 17.19
C LYS A 106 -16.09 -6.12 16.91
N LEU A 107 -16.51 -5.72 15.71
CA LEU A 107 -17.93 -5.76 15.33
C LEU A 107 -18.47 -7.20 15.35
N GLN A 108 -17.67 -8.17 14.92
CA GLN A 108 -18.05 -9.58 14.94
C GLN A 108 -18.12 -10.14 16.36
N GLU A 109 -17.16 -9.80 17.23
CA GLU A 109 -17.17 -10.17 18.65
C GLU A 109 -18.39 -9.58 19.39
N GLU A 110 -18.71 -8.31 19.14
CA GLU A 110 -19.90 -7.66 19.70
C GLU A 110 -21.20 -8.31 19.21
N ALA A 111 -21.28 -8.68 17.93
CA ALA A 111 -22.43 -9.38 17.38
C ALA A 111 -22.61 -10.77 17.99
N LEU A 112 -21.53 -11.53 18.18
CA LEU A 112 -21.53 -12.85 18.83
C LEU A 112 -21.92 -12.74 20.31
N ALA A 113 -21.39 -11.75 21.04
CA ALA A 113 -21.73 -11.51 22.44
C ALA A 113 -23.22 -11.15 22.61
N LYS A 114 -23.78 -10.32 21.71
CA LYS A 114 -25.21 -9.98 21.70
C LYS A 114 -26.08 -11.20 21.37
N ALA A 115 -25.67 -12.03 20.41
CA ALA A 115 -26.39 -13.26 20.08
C ALA A 115 -26.38 -14.26 21.25
N ALA A 116 -25.25 -14.42 21.94
CA ALA A 116 -25.14 -15.27 23.12
C ALA A 116 -25.99 -14.76 24.30
N ALA A 117 -26.07 -13.44 24.50
CA ALA A 117 -26.92 -12.83 25.52
C ALA A 117 -28.42 -12.98 25.23
N SER A 118 -28.82 -13.09 23.96
CA SER A 118 -30.22 -13.28 23.53
C SER A 118 -30.69 -14.74 23.56
N GLY A 119 -29.78 -15.72 23.69
CA GLY A 119 -30.08 -17.15 23.71
C GLY A 119 -30.42 -17.74 25.09
N ASN A 120 -30.52 -16.91 26.14
CA ASN A 120 -30.74 -17.36 27.52
C ASN A 120 -32.10 -16.88 28.10
N ALA A 121 -33.13 -16.78 27.25
CA ALA A 121 -34.51 -16.78 27.72
C ALA A 121 -34.89 -18.24 27.97
N SER A 122 -34.91 -18.64 29.24
CA SER A 122 -35.32 -19.97 29.71
C SER A 122 -36.65 -20.42 29.10
N PRO A 123 -36.92 -21.74 29.01
CA PRO A 123 -38.20 -22.27 28.59
C PRO A 123 -39.30 -21.61 29.42
N ILE A 124 -40.34 -21.13 28.76
CA ILE A 124 -41.59 -20.81 29.42
C ILE A 124 -42.09 -22.15 29.98
N ASP A 125 -42.07 -22.30 31.31
CA ASP A 125 -42.80 -23.38 31.97
C ASP A 125 -44.29 -23.15 31.67
N ASP A 126 -44.84 -24.00 30.79
CA ASP A 126 -46.28 -24.15 30.60
C ASP A 126 -46.84 -24.93 31.79
N ASP A 127 -47.40 -24.22 32.78
CA ASP A 127 -48.34 -24.77 33.78
C ASP A 127 -49.43 -23.72 34.12
#